data_AF-A0A1E4B662-F1
#
_entry.id   AF-A0A1E4B662-F1
#
_cell.length_a   1.000
_cell.length_b   1.000
_cell.length_c   1.000
_cell.angle_alpha   90.00
_cell.angle_beta   90.00
_cell.angle_gamma   90.00
#
_symmetry.space_group_name_H-M   'P 1'
#
loop_
_entity.id
_entity.type
_entity.pdbx_description
1 polymer ?
#
loop_
_entity_poly.entity_id
_entity_poly.type
_entity_poly.pdbx_seq_one_letter_code
_entity_poly.pdbx_strand_id
1 'polypeptide(L)'
;MHSELVLLRLVHVLGGIAWAGSALFLTVFLGPALAASGPNAGPVMAQLKARRLVAFMPTVALLTILSGLRLMWILSGGFSMGYFTTPHGLAFGVAGATAIIGFFFAMLVLRPTQERMAQLAQAMVKAAEEQRATIASELALMRRRNELASMASLVMLVIGAGGMAVARYLG
;
A
#
# COMPACT_ATOMS: atom_id res chain seq x y z
N MET A 1 29.99 -10.10 0.09
CA MET A 1 28.99 -10.06 1.18
C MET A 1 28.67 -8.65 1.66
N HIS A 2 29.64 -7.77 1.94
CA HIS A 2 29.34 -6.41 2.43
C HIS A 2 28.56 -5.54 1.43
N SER A 3 28.89 -5.62 0.14
CA SER A 3 28.19 -4.90 -0.93
C SER A 3 26.72 -5.32 -1.08
N GLU A 4 26.43 -6.62 -0.99
CA GLU A 4 25.07 -7.16 -1.07
C GLU A 4 24.19 -6.60 0.07
N LEU A 5 24.68 -6.64 1.31
CA LEU A 5 23.93 -6.13 2.47
C LEU A 5 23.62 -4.63 2.35
N VAL A 6 24.60 -3.84 1.89
CA VAL A 6 24.42 -2.40 1.68
C VAL A 6 23.39 -2.15 0.59
N LEU A 7 23.49 -2.83 -0.55
CA LEU A 7 22.55 -2.68 -1.66
C LEU A 7 21.13 -3.06 -1.26
N LEU A 8 20.96 -4.21 -0.61
CA LEU A 8 19.65 -4.69 -0.14
C LEU A 8 19.03 -3.71 0.85
N ARG A 9 19.81 -3.19 1.81
CA ARG A 9 19.32 -2.18 2.76
C ARG A 9 18.92 -0.89 2.06
N LEU A 10 19.71 -0.44 1.10
CA LEU A 10 19.40 0.78 0.36
C LEU A 10 18.09 0.65 -0.43
N VAL A 11 17.91 -0.46 -1.15
CA VAL A 11 16.66 -0.77 -1.85
C VAL A 11 15.48 -0.90 -0.88
N HIS A 12 15.66 -1.63 0.22
CA HIS A 12 14.60 -1.85 1.20
C HIS A 12 14.15 -0.56 1.89
N VAL A 13 15.09 0.24 2.37
CA VAL A 13 14.78 1.47 3.11
C VAL A 13 14.22 2.54 2.20
N LEU A 14 14.87 2.82 1.06
CA LEU A 14 14.36 3.83 0.12
C LEU A 14 13.03 3.41 -0.50
N GLY A 15 12.88 2.13 -0.82
CA GLY A 15 11.61 1.57 -1.29
C GLY A 15 10.52 1.65 -0.23
N GLY A 16 10.84 1.32 1.03
CA GLY A 16 9.92 1.46 2.16
C GLY A 16 9.47 2.89 2.41
N ILE A 17 10.40 3.86 2.36
CA ILE A 17 10.09 5.29 2.46
C ILE A 17 9.14 5.72 1.34
N ALA A 18 9.48 5.39 0.09
CA ALA A 18 8.66 5.74 -1.06
C ALA A 18 7.27 5.11 -0.99
N TRP A 19 7.19 3.83 -0.59
CA TRP A 19 5.94 3.09 -0.50
C TRP A 19 5.04 3.59 0.64
N ALA A 20 5.53 3.57 1.88
CA ALA A 20 4.76 3.99 3.05
C ALA A 20 4.42 5.49 2.99
N GLY A 21 5.37 6.34 2.58
CA GLY A 21 5.16 7.77 2.42
C GLY A 21 4.11 8.09 1.34
N SER A 22 4.13 7.37 0.22
CA SER A 22 3.12 7.55 -0.81
C SER A 22 1.76 7.01 -0.38
N ALA A 23 1.70 5.87 0.31
CA ALA A 23 0.44 5.35 0.84
C ALA A 23 -0.20 6.36 1.81
N LEU A 24 0.60 6.98 2.69
CA LEU A 24 0.16 8.06 3.57
C LEU A 24 -0.36 9.26 2.76
N PHE A 25 0.44 9.77 1.82
CA PHE A 25 0.05 10.91 1.00
C PHE A 25 -1.26 10.67 0.23
N LEU A 26 -1.36 9.53 -0.45
CA LEU A 26 -2.52 9.17 -1.27
C LEU A 26 -3.78 9.02 -0.43
N THR A 27 -3.65 8.44 0.76
CA THR A 27 -4.78 8.07 1.61
C THR A 27 -5.26 9.24 2.46
N VAL A 28 -4.35 10.02 3.03
CA VAL A 28 -4.68 11.09 3.99
C VAL A 28 -4.91 12.43 3.31
N PHE A 29 -4.22 12.71 2.19
CA PHE A 29 -4.26 14.03 1.55
C PHE A 29 -4.92 13.98 0.18
N LEU A 30 -4.38 13.17 -0.74
CA LEU A 30 -4.86 13.20 -2.12
C LEU A 30 -6.27 12.63 -2.27
N GLY A 31 -6.58 11.51 -1.63
CA GLY A 31 -7.90 10.88 -1.67
C GLY A 31 -9.02 11.84 -1.26
N PRO A 32 -8.95 12.45 -0.07
CA PRO A 32 -9.92 13.45 0.36
C PRO A 32 -9.98 14.68 -0.55
N ALA A 33 -8.83 15.18 -1.03
CA ALA A 33 -8.80 16.30 -1.96
C ALA A 33 -9.52 15.99 -3.28
N LEU A 34 -9.32 14.79 -3.83
CA LEU A 34 -10.03 14.32 -5.02
C LEU A 34 -11.53 14.17 -4.76
N ALA A 35 -11.92 13.63 -3.61
CA ALA A 35 -13.33 13.50 -3.24
C ALA A 35 -14.04 14.86 -3.18
N ALA A 36 -13.40 15.86 -2.58
CA ALA A 36 -13.91 17.23 -2.49
C ALA A 36 -13.92 17.97 -3.84
N SER A 37 -13.05 17.59 -4.78
CA SER A 37 -12.91 18.24 -6.09
C SER A 37 -14.02 17.86 -7.09
N GLY A 38 -14.88 16.90 -6.77
CA GLY A 38 -16.00 16.51 -7.61
C GLY A 38 -15.58 16.13 -9.04
N PRO A 39 -16.18 16.75 -10.09
CA PRO A 39 -15.84 16.45 -11.50
C PRO A 39 -14.36 16.64 -11.86
N ASN A 40 -13.64 17.53 -11.16
CA ASN A 40 -12.24 17.83 -11.45
C ASN A 40 -11.26 16.71 -11.04
N ALA A 41 -11.72 15.73 -10.27
CA ALA A 41 -10.89 14.60 -9.83
C ALA A 41 -10.47 13.65 -10.96
N GLY A 42 -11.33 13.50 -11.98
CA GLY A 42 -11.13 12.57 -13.10
C GLY A 42 -9.84 12.85 -13.89
N PRO A 43 -9.64 14.07 -14.40
CA PRO A 43 -8.43 14.45 -15.13
C PRO A 43 -7.14 14.25 -14.32
N VAL A 44 -7.14 14.57 -13.03
CA VAL A 44 -5.97 14.36 -12.15
C VAL A 44 -5.64 12.87 -12.05
N MET A 45 -6.64 12.03 -11.80
CA MET A 45 -6.46 10.57 -11.73
C MET A 45 -5.96 9.98 -13.06
N ALA A 46 -6.48 10.49 -14.19
CA ALA A 46 -6.02 10.08 -15.52
C ALA A 46 -4.52 10.40 -15.74
N GLN A 47 -4.07 11.59 -15.31
CA GLN A 47 -2.66 11.98 -15.41
C GLN A 47 -1.75 11.16 -14.49
N LEU A 48 -2.20 10.83 -13.27
CA LEU A 48 -1.45 9.94 -12.38
C LEU A 48 -1.30 8.53 -12.96
N LYS A 49 -2.36 8.02 -13.60
CA LYS A 49 -2.32 6.73 -14.32
C LYS A 49 -1.37 6.79 -15.52
N ALA A 50 -1.41 7.87 -16.30
CA ALA A 50 -0.51 8.09 -17.44
C ALA A 50 0.97 8.12 -17.02
N ARG A 51 1.26 8.69 -15.84
CA ARG A 51 2.59 8.68 -15.20
C ARG A 51 2.95 7.36 -14.52
N ARG A 52 2.16 6.30 -14.75
CA ARG A 52 2.36 4.94 -14.25
C ARG A 52 2.37 4.82 -12.73
N LEU A 53 1.75 5.75 -11.98
CA LEU A 53 1.68 5.67 -10.51
C LEU A 53 1.09 4.33 -10.03
N VAL A 54 0.04 3.86 -10.71
CA VAL A 54 -0.67 2.60 -10.40
C VAL A 54 0.23 1.38 -10.58
N ALA A 55 1.19 1.42 -11.50
CA ALA A 55 2.16 0.34 -11.70
C ALA A 55 3.40 0.51 -10.82
N PHE A 56 3.83 1.76 -10.58
CA PHE A 56 5.00 2.09 -9.78
C PHE A 56 4.86 1.60 -8.34
N MET A 57 3.71 1.86 -7.70
CA MET A 57 3.50 1.47 -6.29
C MET A 57 3.69 -0.02 -6.01
N PRO A 58 3.03 -0.96 -6.71
CA PRO A 58 3.24 -2.38 -6.46
C PRO A 58 4.66 -2.85 -6.81
N THR A 59 5.32 -2.26 -7.81
CA THR A 59 6.71 -2.57 -8.12
C THR A 59 7.65 -2.18 -6.98
N VAL A 60 7.53 -0.95 -6.45
CA VAL A 60 8.33 -0.49 -5.30
C VAL A 60 8.06 -1.32 -4.05
N ALA A 61 6.79 -1.63 -3.78
CA ALA A 61 6.41 -2.49 -2.66
C ALA A 61 7.03 -3.90 -2.80
N LEU A 62 6.97 -4.51 -3.99
CA LEU A 62 7.55 -5.83 -4.23
C LEU A 62 9.07 -5.82 -4.08
N LEU A 63 9.77 -4.82 -4.62
CA LEU A 63 11.23 -4.67 -4.43
C LEU A 63 11.58 -4.50 -2.95
N THR A 64 10.79 -3.74 -2.20
CA THR A 64 10.94 -3.56 -0.75
C THR A 64 10.76 -4.89 -0.03
N ILE A 65 9.70 -5.64 -0.32
CA ILE A 65 9.43 -6.94 0.32
C ILE A 65 10.54 -7.94 0.00
N LEU A 66 10.93 -8.09 -1.27
CA LEU A 66 11.94 -9.06 -1.69
C LEU A 66 13.32 -8.76 -1.08
N SER A 67 13.72 -7.48 -1.07
CA SER A 67 14.97 -7.07 -0.41
C SER A 67 14.92 -7.30 1.10
N GLY A 68 13.78 -7.05 1.75
CA GLY A 68 13.56 -7.31 3.17
C GLY A 68 13.62 -8.79 3.52
N LEU A 69 12.96 -9.65 2.72
CA LEU A 69 13.01 -11.09 2.87
C LEU A 69 14.43 -11.63 2.70
N ARG A 70 15.19 -11.11 1.74
CA ARG A 70 16.60 -11.48 1.55
C ARG A 70 17.47 -11.03 2.73
N LEU A 71 17.27 -9.81 3.25
CA LEU A 71 17.96 -9.35 4.46
C LEU A 71 17.64 -10.23 5.66
N MET A 72 16.37 -10.59 5.82
CA MET A 72 15.93 -11.48 6.89
C MET A 72 16.52 -12.87 6.76
N TRP A 73 16.58 -13.43 5.55
CA TRP A 73 17.24 -14.71 5.29
C TRP A 73 18.71 -14.68 5.77
N ILE A 74 19.45 -13.63 5.39
CA ILE A 74 20.87 -13.50 5.75
C ILE A 74 21.04 -13.36 7.27
N LEU A 75 20.24 -12.50 7.91
CA LEU A 75 20.36 -12.19 9.33
C LEU A 75 19.92 -13.35 10.24
N SER A 76 18.91 -14.12 9.83
CA SER A 76 18.38 -15.25 10.58
C SER A 76 19.09 -16.58 10.33
N GLY A 77 20.11 -16.60 9.45
CA GLY A 77 20.79 -17.84 9.06
C GLY A 77 19.88 -18.79 8.26
N GLY A 78 19.03 -18.25 7.38
CA GLY A 78 18.10 -19.03 6.55
C GLY A 78 16.76 -19.31 7.21
N PHE A 79 16.19 -18.32 7.90
CA PHE A 79 14.95 -18.43 8.67
C PHE A 79 15.01 -19.43 9.83
N SER A 80 16.13 -19.47 10.56
CA SER A 80 16.25 -20.33 11.74
C SER A 80 15.22 -19.96 12.81
N MET A 81 14.59 -20.96 13.43
CA MET A 81 13.61 -20.73 14.51
C MET A 81 14.24 -20.00 15.70
N GLY A 82 15.52 -20.25 16.00
CA GLY A 82 16.23 -19.59 17.10
C GLY A 82 16.37 -18.07 16.94
N TYR A 83 16.37 -17.56 15.70
CA TYR A 83 16.33 -16.11 15.49
C TYR A 83 14.95 -15.53 15.85
N PHE A 84 13.87 -16.20 15.44
CA PHE A 84 12.50 -15.75 15.67
C PHE A 84 11.98 -15.98 17.10
N THR A 85 12.78 -16.56 18.00
CA THR A 85 12.47 -16.56 19.43
C THR A 85 13.09 -15.37 20.17
N THR A 86 13.98 -14.61 19.52
CA THR A 86 14.56 -13.38 20.11
C THR A 86 13.58 -12.20 19.98
N PRO A 87 13.62 -11.21 20.90
CA PRO A 87 12.83 -9.99 20.79
C PRO A 87 13.06 -9.26 19.46
N HIS A 88 14.33 -9.13 19.04
CA HIS A 88 14.70 -8.54 17.76
C HIS A 88 14.07 -9.29 16.57
N GLY A 89 14.20 -10.62 16.53
CA GLY A 89 13.67 -11.45 15.44
C GLY A 89 12.15 -11.46 15.37
N LEU A 90 11.47 -11.53 16.51
CA LEU A 90 10.01 -11.43 16.59
C LEU A 90 9.52 -10.09 16.06
N ALA A 91 10.14 -8.98 16.48
CA ALA A 91 9.73 -7.65 16.05
C ALA A 91 9.83 -7.47 14.53
N PHE A 92 10.97 -7.84 13.93
CA PHE A 92 11.11 -7.81 12.47
C PHE A 92 10.17 -8.78 11.76
N GLY A 93 9.97 -9.99 12.32
CA GLY A 93 9.07 -11.00 11.74
C GLY A 93 7.62 -10.53 11.70
N VAL A 94 7.08 -10.06 12.83
CA VAL A 94 5.71 -9.55 12.93
C VAL A 94 5.54 -8.31 12.05
N ALA A 95 6.46 -7.34 12.14
CA ALA A 95 6.40 -6.11 11.35
C ALA A 95 6.44 -6.40 9.83
N GLY A 96 7.34 -7.29 9.40
CA GLY A 96 7.44 -7.74 8.02
C GLY A 96 6.17 -8.46 7.55
N ALA A 97 5.63 -9.37 8.36
CA ALA A 97 4.38 -10.08 8.06
C ALA A 97 3.21 -9.11 7.92
N THR A 98 3.06 -8.14 8.83
CA THR A 98 2.00 -7.12 8.76
C THR A 98 2.10 -6.28 7.48
N ALA A 99 3.30 -5.85 7.08
CA ALA A 99 3.48 -5.10 5.85
C ALA A 99 3.15 -5.94 4.59
N ILE A 100 3.53 -7.22 4.57
CA ILE A 100 3.20 -8.14 3.47
C ILE A 100 1.70 -8.38 3.38
N ILE A 101 1.02 -8.60 4.52
CA ILE A 101 -0.45 -8.70 4.57
C ILE A 101 -1.08 -7.41 4.03
N GLY A 102 -0.56 -6.24 4.43
CA GLY A 102 -1.02 -4.94 3.92
C GLY A 102 -0.88 -4.79 2.40
N PHE A 103 0.23 -5.28 1.82
CA PHE A 103 0.42 -5.31 0.37
C PHE A 103 -0.63 -6.17 -0.34
N PHE A 104 -0.85 -7.41 0.13
CA PHE A 104 -1.85 -8.28 -0.46
C PHE A 104 -3.27 -7.76 -0.25
N PHE A 105 -3.57 -7.17 0.90
CA PHE A 105 -4.84 -6.49 1.12
C PHE A 105 -5.05 -5.36 0.10
N ALA A 106 -4.04 -4.54 -0.16
CA ALA A 106 -4.13 -3.49 -1.18
C ALA A 106 -4.35 -4.07 -2.60
N MET A 107 -3.65 -5.16 -2.96
CA MET A 107 -3.79 -5.78 -4.28
C MET A 107 -5.12 -6.52 -4.48
N LEU A 108 -5.60 -7.21 -3.45
CA LEU A 108 -6.75 -8.12 -3.56
C LEU A 108 -8.08 -7.46 -3.15
N VAL A 109 -8.05 -6.40 -2.34
CA VAL A 109 -9.25 -5.72 -1.86
C VAL A 109 -9.35 -4.30 -2.41
N LEU A 110 -8.29 -3.50 -2.21
CA LEU A 110 -8.34 -2.06 -2.53
C LEU A 110 -8.38 -1.84 -4.04
N ARG A 111 -7.46 -2.46 -4.80
CA ARG A 111 -7.36 -2.27 -6.25
C ARG A 111 -8.64 -2.70 -7.00
N PRO A 112 -9.24 -3.89 -6.78
CA PRO A 112 -10.51 -4.26 -7.42
C PRO A 112 -11.65 -3.30 -7.07
N THR A 113 -11.67 -2.77 -5.85
CA THR A 113 -12.68 -1.79 -5.42
C THR A 113 -12.51 -0.48 -6.21
N GLN A 114 -11.28 0.02 -6.38
CA GLN A 114 -10.98 1.20 -7.19
C GLN A 114 -11.33 1.00 -8.67
N GLU A 115 -11.05 -0.17 -9.23
CA GLU A 115 -11.38 -0.51 -10.61
C GLU A 115 -12.91 -0.55 -10.82
N ARG A 116 -13.67 -1.15 -9.90
CA ARG A 116 -15.14 -1.13 -9.92
C ARG A 116 -15.70 0.27 -9.80
N MET A 117 -15.14 1.10 -8.92
CA MET A 117 -15.52 2.51 -8.80
C MET A 117 -15.30 3.28 -10.11
N ALA A 118 -14.19 3.04 -10.79
CA ALA A 118 -13.90 3.66 -12.08
C ALA A 118 -14.88 3.20 -13.17
N GLN A 119 -15.26 1.92 -13.18
CA GLN A 119 -16.27 1.38 -14.10
C GLN A 119 -17.65 2.00 -13.86
N LEU A 120 -18.10 2.09 -12.60
CA LEU A 120 -19.37 2.75 -12.25
C LEU A 120 -19.37 4.24 -12.62
N ALA A 121 -18.26 4.95 -12.38
CA ALA A 121 -18.12 6.34 -12.78
C ALA A 121 -18.22 6.53 -14.31
N GLN A 122 -17.66 5.60 -15.10
CA GLN A 122 -17.81 5.61 -16.56
C GLN A 122 -19.23 5.27 -17.01
N ALA A 123 -19.88 4.29 -16.36
CA ALA A 123 -21.26 3.93 -16.66
C ALA A 123 -22.21 5.12 -16.44
N MET A 124 -21.98 5.92 -15.39
CA MET A 124 -22.77 7.11 -15.08
C MET A 124 -22.79 8.15 -16.22
N VAL A 125 -21.70 8.27 -16.99
CA VAL A 125 -21.60 9.21 -18.12
C VAL A 125 -22.61 8.87 -19.22
N LYS A 126 -22.87 7.58 -19.44
CA LYS A 126 -23.75 7.07 -20.51
C LYS A 126 -25.14 6.67 -20.00
N ALA A 127 -25.37 6.72 -18.70
CA ALA A 127 -26.61 6.27 -18.07
C ALA A 127 -27.78 7.23 -18.34
N ALA A 128 -28.97 6.66 -18.56
CA ALA A 128 -30.23 7.39 -18.59
C ALA A 128 -30.51 8.04 -17.21
N GLU A 129 -31.29 9.12 -17.19
CA GLU A 129 -31.54 9.91 -15.97
C GLU A 129 -32.08 9.06 -14.82
N GLU A 130 -32.98 8.10 -15.12
CA GLU A 130 -33.55 7.16 -14.16
C GLU A 130 -32.50 6.23 -13.52
N GLN A 131 -31.44 5.88 -14.24
CA GLN A 131 -30.38 4.99 -13.77
C GLN A 131 -29.26 5.74 -13.02
N ARG A 132 -29.14 7.05 -13.22
CA ARG A 132 -28.08 7.87 -12.61
C ARG A 132 -28.16 7.92 -11.10
N ALA A 133 -29.37 8.01 -10.54
CA ALA A 133 -29.56 8.03 -9.09
C ALA A 133 -29.05 6.73 -8.43
N THR A 134 -29.37 5.58 -9.02
CA THR A 134 -28.92 4.26 -8.56
C THR A 134 -27.39 4.15 -8.63
N ILE A 135 -26.78 4.46 -9.78
CA ILE A 135 -25.32 4.41 -9.95
C ILE A 135 -24.60 5.36 -8.97
N ALA A 136 -25.16 6.56 -8.75
CA ALA A 136 -24.59 7.52 -7.80
C ALA A 136 -24.59 6.98 -6.37
N SER A 137 -25.66 6.32 -5.94
CA SER A 137 -25.76 5.70 -4.61
C SER A 137 -24.76 4.54 -4.42
N GLU A 138 -24.62 3.67 -5.42
CA GLU A 138 -23.64 2.57 -5.40
C GLU A 138 -22.21 3.10 -5.35
N LEU A 139 -21.91 4.14 -6.14
CA LEU A 139 -20.61 4.79 -6.14
C LEU A 139 -20.28 5.42 -4.79
N ALA A 140 -21.26 6.05 -4.11
CA ALA A 140 -21.08 6.61 -2.78
C ALA A 140 -20.75 5.54 -1.73
N LEU A 141 -21.45 4.40 -1.76
CA LEU A 141 -21.16 3.25 -0.90
C LEU A 141 -19.75 2.69 -1.14
N MET A 142 -19.37 2.53 -2.40
CA MET A 142 -18.05 2.03 -2.76
C MET A 142 -16.93 3.00 -2.37
N ARG A 143 -17.15 4.32 -2.49
CA ARG A 143 -16.21 5.34 -2.02
C ARG A 143 -15.93 5.20 -0.53
N ARG A 144 -16.96 5.10 0.31
CA ARG A 144 -16.80 4.88 1.76
C ARG A 144 -16.01 3.60 2.07
N ARG A 145 -16.31 2.51 1.37
CA ARG A 145 -15.57 1.24 1.52
C ARG A 145 -14.11 1.40 1.12
N ASN A 146 -13.84 2.11 0.03
CA ASN A 146 -12.49 2.39 -0.44
C ASN A 146 -11.70 3.25 0.55
N GLU A 147 -12.32 4.26 1.16
CA GLU A 147 -11.70 5.09 2.20
C GLU A 147 -11.29 4.25 3.42
N LEU A 148 -12.22 3.44 3.94
CA LEU A 148 -11.95 2.54 5.06
C LEU A 148 -10.85 1.52 4.73
N ALA A 149 -10.90 0.91 3.54
CA ALA A 149 -9.87 -0.02 3.09
C ALA A 149 -8.50 0.67 2.93
N SER A 150 -8.47 1.90 2.40
CA SER A 150 -7.24 2.68 2.27
C SER A 150 -6.63 2.95 3.64
N MET A 151 -7.45 3.37 4.62
CA MET A 151 -7.00 3.59 5.99
C MET A 151 -6.51 2.32 6.67
N ALA A 152 -7.23 1.20 6.52
CA ALA A 152 -6.80 -0.09 7.07
C ALA A 152 -5.43 -0.50 6.49
N SER A 153 -5.25 -0.36 5.17
CA SER A 153 -3.97 -0.64 4.51
C SER A 153 -2.86 0.28 5.01
N LEU A 154 -3.13 1.59 5.17
CA LEU A 154 -2.18 2.54 5.73
C LEU A 154 -1.77 2.17 7.16
N VAL A 155 -2.71 1.80 8.02
CA VAL A 155 -2.42 1.37 9.39
C VAL A 155 -1.51 0.15 9.40
N MET A 156 -1.75 -0.85 8.54
CA MET A 156 -0.86 -2.01 8.42
C MET A 156 0.56 -1.60 8.03
N LEU A 157 0.71 -0.66 7.09
CA LEU A 157 2.02 -0.16 6.67
C LEU A 157 2.72 0.66 7.77
N VAL A 158 1.98 1.48 8.51
CA VAL A 158 2.52 2.25 9.64
C VAL A 158 2.98 1.31 10.76
N ILE A 159 2.20 0.28 11.08
CA ILE A 159 2.59 -0.75 12.07
C ILE A 159 3.83 -1.50 11.58
N GLY A 160 3.88 -1.89 10.30
CA GLY A 160 5.05 -2.57 9.73
C GLY A 160 6.32 -1.69 9.76
N ALA A 161 6.23 -0.46 9.25
CA ALA A 161 7.37 0.47 9.22
C ALA A 161 7.81 0.89 10.63
N GLY A 162 6.86 1.20 11.50
CA GLY A 162 7.12 1.56 12.90
C GLY A 162 7.73 0.40 13.68
N GLY A 163 7.20 -0.82 13.50
CA GLY A 163 7.74 -2.04 14.10
C GLY A 163 9.19 -2.28 13.70
N MET A 164 9.53 -2.11 12.42
CA MET A 164 10.93 -2.20 11.96
C MET A 164 11.83 -1.10 12.53
N ALA A 165 11.32 0.13 12.64
CA ALA A 165 12.06 1.26 13.20
C ALA A 165 12.35 1.09 14.71
N VAL A 166 11.46 0.39 15.44
CA VAL A 166 11.61 0.08 16.85
C VAL A 166 12.44 -1.19 17.07
N ALA A 167 12.33 -2.19 16.18
CA ALA A 167 13.03 -3.47 16.30
C ALA A 167 14.54 -3.34 16.49
N ARG A 168 15.16 -2.30 15.91
CA ARG A 168 16.60 -2.00 16.10
C ARG A 168 17.01 -1.72 17.55
N TYR A 169 16.07 -1.40 18.42
CA TYR A 169 16.30 -1.11 19.83
C TYR A 169 15.95 -2.29 20.75
N LEU A 170 15.37 -3.35 20.18
CA LEU A 170 15.09 -4.59 20.86
C LEU A 170 16.32 -5.49 20.63
N GLY A 171 17.05 -5.81 21.70
CA GLY A 171 18.33 -6.54 21.64
C GLY A 171 18.28 -7.88 20.93
#